data_AF-A0A858Q669-F1
#
_entry.id   AF-A0A858Q669-F1
#
_cell.length_a   1.000
_cell.length_b   1.000
_cell.length_c   1.000
_cell.angle_alpha   90.00
_cell.angle_beta   90.00
_cell.angle_gamma   90.00
#
_symmetry.space_group_name_H-M   'P 1'
#
loop_
_entity.id
_entity.type
_entity.pdbx_description
1 polymer ?
#
loop_
_entity_poly.entity_id
_entity_poly.type
_entity_poly.pdbx_seq_one_letter_code
_entity_poly.pdbx_strand_id
1 'polypeptide(L)'
;MKRITYISSFARAISDEEIDELGRFSARNNRSRGVTGMLLCVNGLFFQIIEGREQAVSELFETIKLDPRHRDVLCLKTENALTERLFPKWSMETVNLDKVSDKVLLAMRVLLQNIGESHRIIEKYTQKSVIKALAQGINPLTLPVQRTEKIIFFGDIVGFSSISEAFPVEEAAEVVCHFLEVCSSTIVTHGGEVAKYIGDCVMAHFNPEQADDAIQASLDILWKLERLRQQAGKCRLLKFLYCGIGLSQGTVIQGNIGSSIKMDYTILGDAVNTSARLQSLTRNLSRSLVFTQSVKDGTRQDWRFVSCGQHQLKGKQVECDVYSLDEPIIDAIKIANDLALERH
;
A
#
# COMPACT_ATOMS: atom_id res chain seq x y z
N MET A 1 -23.53 -0.01 -22.37
CA MET A 1 -22.42 0.99 -22.39
C MET A 1 -21.74 1.01 -21.04
N LYS A 2 -20.54 1.60 -20.96
CA LYS A 2 -19.79 1.82 -19.71
C LYS A 2 -19.60 3.30 -19.47
N ARG A 3 -19.64 3.74 -18.21
CA ARG A 3 -19.27 5.09 -17.76
C ARG A 3 -18.27 5.00 -16.62
N ILE A 4 -17.24 5.81 -16.69
CA ILE A 4 -16.24 5.97 -15.63
C ILE A 4 -16.24 7.43 -15.20
N THR A 5 -16.33 7.64 -13.89
CA THR A 5 -16.11 8.94 -13.24
C THR A 5 -14.84 8.84 -12.43
N TYR A 6 -13.90 9.76 -12.63
CA TYR A 6 -12.64 9.77 -11.89
C TYR A 6 -12.22 11.19 -11.49
N ILE A 7 -11.33 11.25 -10.50
CA ILE A 7 -10.63 12.46 -10.06
C ILE A 7 -9.11 12.25 -10.21
N SER A 8 -8.38 13.31 -10.53
CA SER A 8 -6.91 13.30 -10.51
C SER A 8 -6.34 14.65 -10.11
N SER A 9 -5.06 14.67 -9.73
CA SER A 9 -4.32 15.85 -9.31
C SER A 9 -3.38 16.31 -10.41
N PHE A 10 -3.21 17.61 -10.58
CA PHE A 10 -2.23 18.15 -11.52
C PHE A 10 -0.81 17.68 -11.15
N ALA A 11 -0.04 17.20 -12.13
CA ALA A 11 1.34 16.79 -11.91
C ALA A 11 2.24 18.02 -11.69
N ARG A 12 1.94 19.11 -12.39
CA ARG A 12 2.55 20.44 -12.28
C ARG A 12 1.47 21.51 -12.46
N ALA A 13 1.78 22.78 -12.21
CA ALA A 13 0.88 23.85 -12.64
C ALA A 13 0.63 23.73 -14.17
N ILE A 14 -0.64 23.76 -14.55
CA ILE A 14 -1.10 23.71 -15.95
C ILE A 14 -1.78 25.04 -16.23
N SER A 15 -1.36 25.70 -17.30
CA SER A 15 -1.95 26.96 -17.75
C SER A 15 -3.36 26.75 -18.30
N ASP A 16 -4.10 27.85 -18.37
CA ASP A 16 -5.43 27.85 -18.95
C ASP A 16 -5.43 27.45 -20.42
N GLU A 17 -4.45 27.91 -21.21
CA GLU A 17 -4.31 27.52 -22.61
C GLU A 17 -4.09 26.02 -22.76
N GLU A 18 -3.26 25.42 -21.89
CA GLU A 18 -2.99 23.98 -21.89
C GLU A 18 -4.25 23.16 -21.54
N ILE A 19 -5.10 23.65 -20.64
CA ILE A 19 -6.39 23.01 -20.30
C ILE A 19 -7.32 23.04 -21.52
N ASP A 20 -7.41 24.19 -22.19
CA ASP A 20 -8.26 24.35 -23.39
C ASP A 20 -7.76 23.48 -24.55
N GLU A 21 -6.44 23.36 -24.73
CA GLU A 21 -5.83 22.43 -25.69
C GLU A 21 -6.11 20.97 -25.36
N LEU A 22 -5.98 20.58 -24.09
CA LEU A 22 -6.31 19.24 -23.62
C LEU A 22 -7.78 18.91 -23.91
N GLY A 23 -8.70 19.84 -23.65
CA GLY A 23 -10.11 19.70 -23.95
C GLY A 23 -10.39 19.48 -25.44
N ARG A 24 -9.80 20.33 -26.30
CA ARG A 24 -9.92 20.20 -27.77
C ARG A 24 -9.37 18.88 -28.29
N PHE A 25 -8.19 18.47 -27.81
CA PHE A 25 -7.56 17.21 -28.17
C PHE A 25 -8.42 16.01 -27.75
N SER A 26 -8.91 16.03 -26.51
CA SER A 26 -9.77 14.99 -25.96
C SER A 26 -11.09 14.87 -26.72
N ALA A 27 -11.74 16.00 -27.02
CA ALA A 27 -13.00 16.02 -27.78
C ALA A 27 -12.83 15.42 -29.19
N ARG A 28 -11.73 15.72 -29.88
CA ARG A 28 -11.42 15.17 -31.20
C ARG A 28 -11.22 13.66 -31.15
N ASN A 29 -10.38 13.18 -30.24
CA ASN A 29 -10.08 11.75 -30.10
C ASN A 29 -11.32 10.96 -29.67
N ASN A 30 -12.08 11.48 -28.71
CA ASN A 30 -13.29 10.83 -28.21
C ASN A 30 -14.35 10.67 -29.29
N ARG A 31 -14.50 11.67 -30.17
CA ARG A 31 -15.43 11.60 -31.30
C ARG A 31 -15.12 10.40 -32.21
N SER A 32 -13.85 10.16 -32.53
CA SER A 32 -13.43 9.02 -33.35
C SER A 32 -13.70 7.65 -32.68
N ARG A 33 -13.70 7.63 -31.34
CA ARG A 33 -13.94 6.41 -30.53
C ARG A 33 -15.41 6.21 -30.14
N GLY A 34 -16.28 7.18 -30.45
CA GLY A 34 -17.67 7.17 -30.00
C GLY A 34 -17.79 7.30 -28.47
N VAL A 35 -16.87 8.04 -27.84
CA VAL A 35 -16.89 8.38 -26.41
C VAL A 35 -17.48 9.78 -26.23
N THR A 36 -18.26 9.97 -25.18
CA THR A 36 -18.77 11.27 -24.73
C THR A 36 -18.41 11.50 -23.28
N GLY A 37 -18.58 12.74 -22.80
CA GLY A 37 -18.21 13.06 -21.44
C GLY A 37 -18.00 14.55 -21.19
N MET A 38 -17.48 14.83 -19.99
CA MET A 38 -17.06 16.16 -19.57
C MET A 38 -15.76 16.08 -18.77
N LEU A 39 -14.95 17.13 -18.87
CA LEU A 39 -13.74 17.38 -18.10
C LEU A 39 -13.94 18.68 -17.32
N LEU A 40 -13.88 18.59 -16.00
CA LEU A 40 -13.99 19.71 -15.09
C LEU A 40 -12.61 19.97 -14.46
N CYS A 41 -12.18 21.22 -14.46
CA CYS A 41 -10.99 21.68 -13.75
C CYS A 41 -11.39 22.58 -12.58
N VAL A 42 -10.80 22.33 -11.41
CA VAL A 42 -10.94 23.18 -10.23
C VAL A 42 -9.72 23.07 -9.32
N ASN A 43 -9.04 24.19 -9.04
CA ASN A 43 -7.96 24.28 -8.06
C ASN A 43 -6.89 23.16 -8.16
N GLY A 44 -6.43 22.89 -9.39
CA GLY A 44 -5.41 21.86 -9.64
C GLY A 44 -5.90 20.41 -9.53
N LEU A 45 -7.22 20.20 -9.58
CA LEU A 45 -7.87 18.91 -9.72
C LEU A 45 -8.55 18.80 -11.09
N PHE A 46 -8.50 17.61 -11.66
CA PHE A 46 -9.40 17.20 -12.75
C PHE A 46 -10.50 16.31 -12.20
N PHE A 47 -11.73 16.55 -12.62
CA PHE A 47 -12.83 15.59 -12.52
C PHE A 47 -13.30 15.28 -13.94
N GLN A 48 -13.34 14.01 -14.31
CA GLN A 48 -13.78 13.64 -15.66
C GLN A 48 -14.80 12.52 -15.62
N ILE A 49 -15.80 12.64 -16.48
CA ILE A 49 -16.76 11.60 -16.79
C ILE A 49 -16.55 11.20 -18.24
N ILE A 50 -16.33 9.92 -18.50
CA ILE A 50 -16.24 9.33 -19.84
C ILE A 50 -17.26 8.21 -19.97
N GLU A 51 -17.97 8.15 -21.09
CA GLU A 51 -18.99 7.14 -21.34
C GLU A 51 -19.07 6.71 -22.81
N GLY A 52 -19.43 5.44 -23.06
CA GLY A 52 -19.51 4.88 -24.40
C GLY A 52 -19.44 3.36 -24.45
N ARG A 53 -18.96 2.83 -25.57
CA ARG A 53 -18.72 1.38 -25.70
C ARG A 53 -17.67 0.94 -24.68
N GLU A 54 -17.92 -0.19 -24.04
CA GLU A 54 -17.15 -0.66 -22.88
C GLU A 54 -15.65 -0.77 -23.15
N GLN A 55 -15.29 -1.38 -24.28
CA GLN A 55 -13.90 -1.51 -24.71
C GLN A 55 -13.25 -0.12 -24.93
N ALA A 56 -13.91 0.76 -25.68
CA ALA A 56 -13.38 2.09 -25.99
C ALA A 56 -13.16 2.97 -24.75
N VAL A 57 -14.08 2.91 -23.78
CA VAL A 57 -13.96 3.63 -22.51
C VAL A 57 -12.82 3.05 -21.66
N SER A 58 -12.70 1.73 -21.60
CA SER A 58 -11.67 1.07 -20.79
C SER A 58 -10.27 1.35 -21.35
N GLU A 59 -10.06 1.21 -22.67
CA GLU A 59 -8.79 1.54 -23.32
C GLU A 59 -8.40 3.01 -23.19
N LEU A 60 -9.39 3.92 -23.30
CA LEU A 60 -9.16 5.34 -23.06
C LEU A 60 -8.73 5.59 -21.62
N PHE A 61 -9.40 4.96 -20.65
CA PHE A 61 -9.06 5.14 -19.24
C PHE A 61 -7.67 4.62 -18.89
N GLU A 62 -7.24 3.49 -19.46
CA GLU A 62 -5.86 3.00 -19.32
C GLU A 62 -4.84 4.02 -19.85
N THR A 63 -5.14 4.65 -21.00
CA THR A 63 -4.28 5.71 -21.56
C THR A 63 -4.22 6.92 -20.63
N ILE A 64 -5.37 7.33 -20.10
CA ILE A 64 -5.50 8.46 -19.17
C ILE A 64 -4.67 8.20 -17.90
N LYS A 65 -4.73 7.00 -17.30
CA LYS A 65 -3.97 6.68 -16.08
C LYS A 65 -2.45 6.87 -16.22
N LEU A 66 -1.92 6.75 -17.43
CA LEU A 66 -0.50 6.87 -17.75
C LEU A 66 -0.08 8.29 -18.19
N ASP A 67 -1.02 9.23 -18.28
CA ASP A 67 -0.75 10.58 -18.76
C ASP A 67 0.14 11.35 -17.75
N PRO A 68 1.30 11.89 -18.15
CA PRO A 68 2.23 12.55 -17.23
C PRO A 68 1.74 13.93 -16.73
N ARG A 69 0.65 14.47 -17.29
CA ARG A 69 0.12 15.78 -16.89
C ARG A 69 -0.63 15.74 -15.56
N HIS A 70 -1.03 14.56 -15.10
CA HIS A 70 -1.68 14.37 -13.81
C HIS A 70 -1.09 13.20 -13.02
N ARG A 71 -1.50 13.08 -11.76
CA ARG A 71 -1.13 11.99 -10.84
C ARG A 71 -2.33 11.67 -9.95
N ASP A 72 -2.20 10.64 -9.13
CA ASP A 72 -3.21 10.24 -8.14
C ASP A 72 -4.59 10.00 -8.78
N VAL A 73 -4.60 9.33 -9.94
CA VAL A 73 -5.84 9.04 -10.68
C VAL A 73 -6.67 8.02 -9.92
N LEU A 74 -7.85 8.45 -9.47
CA LEU A 74 -8.78 7.63 -8.72
C LEU A 74 -10.13 7.53 -9.42
N CYS A 75 -10.50 6.31 -9.81
CA CYS A 75 -11.86 6.02 -10.25
C CYS A 75 -12.82 6.13 -9.05
N LEU A 76 -13.76 7.07 -9.14
CA LEU A 76 -14.80 7.28 -8.14
C LEU A 76 -15.98 6.33 -8.37
N LYS A 77 -16.29 6.05 -9.64
CA LYS A 77 -17.42 5.20 -10.00
C LYS A 77 -17.22 4.58 -11.38
N THR A 78 -17.50 3.28 -11.49
CA THR A 78 -17.71 2.59 -12.75
C THR A 78 -19.14 2.10 -12.83
N GLU A 79 -19.81 2.43 -13.93
CA GLU A 79 -21.17 1.98 -14.22
C GLU A 79 -21.16 1.18 -15.52
N ASN A 80 -21.61 -0.06 -15.44
CA ASN A 80 -21.66 -0.99 -16.57
C ASN A 80 -23.12 -1.16 -17.04
N ALA A 81 -23.30 -1.80 -18.20
CA ALA A 81 -24.62 -2.12 -18.76
C ALA A 81 -25.57 -0.92 -18.94
N LEU A 82 -25.02 0.29 -19.13
CA LEU A 82 -25.82 1.50 -19.33
C LEU A 82 -26.56 1.48 -20.68
N THR A 83 -27.83 1.88 -20.66
CA THR A 83 -28.69 2.03 -21.85
C THR A 83 -28.63 3.43 -22.45
N GLU A 84 -28.35 4.45 -21.63
CA GLU A 84 -28.35 5.86 -22.04
C GLU A 84 -27.05 6.59 -21.66
N ARG A 85 -26.73 7.64 -22.42
CA ARG A 85 -25.62 8.56 -22.16
C ARG A 85 -26.11 9.73 -21.32
N LEU A 86 -25.30 10.16 -20.34
CA LEU A 86 -25.56 11.37 -19.57
C LEU A 86 -25.26 12.64 -20.39
N PHE A 87 -24.24 12.59 -21.25
CA PHE A 87 -23.76 13.70 -22.05
C PHE A 87 -23.70 13.34 -23.55
N PRO A 88 -24.83 13.00 -24.20
CA PRO A 88 -24.84 12.44 -25.56
C PRO A 88 -24.26 13.36 -26.63
N LYS A 89 -24.23 14.68 -26.40
CA LYS A 89 -23.77 15.68 -27.36
C LYS A 89 -22.34 16.17 -27.11
N TRP A 90 -21.72 15.80 -25.99
CA TRP A 90 -20.43 16.33 -25.58
C TRP A 90 -19.35 15.28 -25.82
N SER A 91 -18.59 15.41 -26.91
CA SER A 91 -17.44 14.51 -27.15
C SER A 91 -16.41 14.63 -26.01
N MET A 92 -16.22 15.84 -25.47
CA MET A 92 -15.58 16.11 -24.19
C MET A 92 -15.77 17.60 -23.83
N GLU A 93 -16.88 17.95 -23.18
CA GLU A 93 -17.09 19.35 -22.76
C GLU A 93 -16.09 19.70 -21.66
N THR A 94 -15.35 20.80 -21.80
CA THR A 94 -14.32 21.20 -20.82
C THR A 94 -14.77 22.43 -20.07
N VAL A 95 -14.87 22.33 -18.75
CA VAL A 95 -15.34 23.40 -17.87
C VAL A 95 -14.24 23.72 -16.86
N ASN A 96 -13.76 24.95 -16.87
CA ASN A 96 -12.81 25.44 -15.87
C ASN A 96 -13.56 26.30 -14.83
N LEU A 97 -13.82 25.74 -13.64
CA LEU A 97 -14.53 26.43 -12.57
C LEU A 97 -13.70 27.56 -11.95
N ASP A 98 -12.38 27.57 -12.13
CA ASP A 98 -11.53 28.63 -11.61
C ASP A 98 -11.80 29.98 -12.31
N LYS A 99 -12.41 29.95 -13.51
CA LYS A 99 -12.80 31.13 -14.31
C LYS A 99 -14.23 31.61 -14.07
N VAL A 100 -15.04 30.86 -13.32
CA VAL A 100 -16.48 31.13 -13.24
C VAL A 100 -16.79 32.07 -12.08
N SER A 101 -17.51 33.16 -12.37
CA SER A 101 -17.94 34.15 -11.39
C SER A 101 -19.40 33.99 -10.92
N ASP A 102 -20.13 33.01 -11.48
CA ASP A 102 -21.50 32.71 -11.05
C ASP A 102 -21.53 32.24 -9.59
N LYS A 103 -22.46 32.77 -8.79
CA LYS A 103 -22.50 32.52 -7.34
C LYS A 103 -22.78 31.05 -7.00
N VAL A 104 -23.59 30.36 -7.79
CA VAL A 104 -23.90 28.94 -7.59
C VAL A 104 -22.68 28.10 -7.95
N LEU A 105 -22.03 28.42 -9.07
CA LEU A 105 -20.81 27.71 -9.49
C LEU A 105 -19.63 27.98 -8.56
N LEU A 106 -19.54 29.16 -7.94
CA LEU A 106 -18.58 29.43 -6.87
C LEU A 106 -18.84 28.54 -5.64
N ALA A 107 -20.10 28.39 -5.21
CA ALA A 107 -20.44 27.48 -4.12
C ALA A 107 -20.07 26.02 -4.47
N MET A 108 -20.36 25.58 -5.70
CA MET A 108 -19.95 24.25 -6.18
C MET A 108 -18.44 24.06 -6.22
N ARG A 109 -17.68 25.10 -6.63
CA ARG A 109 -16.21 25.09 -6.63
C ARG A 109 -15.66 24.81 -5.24
N VAL A 110 -16.15 25.53 -4.23
CA VAL A 110 -15.73 25.35 -2.82
C VAL A 110 -16.10 23.96 -2.31
N LEU A 111 -17.31 23.47 -2.60
CA LEU A 111 -17.74 22.13 -2.19
C LEU A 111 -16.88 21.03 -2.82
N LEU A 112 -16.63 21.10 -4.14
CA LEU A 112 -15.80 20.13 -4.85
C LEU A 112 -14.36 20.15 -4.37
N GLN A 113 -13.80 21.32 -4.08
CA GLN A 113 -12.48 21.44 -3.46
C GLN A 113 -12.44 20.73 -2.11
N ASN A 114 -13.37 21.04 -1.20
CA ASN A 114 -13.41 20.46 0.13
C ASN A 114 -13.59 18.93 0.09
N ILE A 115 -14.41 18.43 -0.85
CA ILE A 115 -14.59 16.99 -1.06
C ILE A 115 -13.28 16.37 -1.57
N GLY A 116 -12.60 16.99 -2.54
CA GLY A 116 -11.32 16.51 -3.05
C GLY A 116 -10.23 16.47 -1.99
N GLU A 117 -10.11 17.52 -1.16
CA GLU A 117 -9.17 17.59 -0.04
C GLU A 117 -9.49 16.53 1.02
N SER A 118 -10.75 16.42 1.43
CA SER A 118 -11.20 15.40 2.40
C SER A 118 -10.92 14.00 1.89
N HIS A 119 -11.15 13.74 0.60
CA HIS A 119 -10.87 12.46 -0.01
C HIS A 119 -9.38 12.12 0.03
N ARG A 120 -8.49 13.06 -0.31
CA ARG A 120 -7.03 12.86 -0.23
C ARG A 120 -6.56 12.55 1.20
N ILE A 121 -7.19 13.18 2.20
CA ILE A 121 -6.92 12.86 3.61
C ILE A 121 -7.33 11.42 3.89
N ILE A 122 -8.57 11.04 3.56
CA ILE A 122 -9.09 9.67 3.76
C ILE A 122 -8.20 8.63 3.08
N GLU A 123 -7.71 8.91 1.88
CA GLU A 123 -6.83 8.01 1.13
C GLU A 123 -5.55 7.66 1.91
N LYS A 124 -4.93 8.63 2.58
CA LYS A 124 -3.71 8.39 3.38
C LYS A 124 -3.95 7.45 4.57
N TYR A 125 -5.17 7.41 5.09
CA TYR A 125 -5.57 6.55 6.21
C TYR A 125 -6.27 5.26 5.74
N THR A 126 -6.36 5.03 4.43
CA THR A 126 -7.06 3.89 3.84
C THR A 126 -6.06 2.88 3.28
N GLN A 127 -6.34 1.58 3.47
CA GLN A 127 -5.50 0.50 2.95
C GLN A 127 -5.39 0.57 1.42
N LYS A 128 -4.18 0.36 0.88
CA LYS A 128 -3.92 0.44 -0.57
C LYS A 128 -4.77 -0.54 -1.38
N SER A 129 -5.09 -1.71 -0.84
CA SER A 129 -5.98 -2.68 -1.48
C SER A 129 -7.40 -2.15 -1.69
N VAL A 130 -7.94 -1.38 -0.73
CA VAL A 130 -9.23 -0.70 -0.83
C VAL A 130 -9.18 0.39 -1.89
N ILE A 131 -8.11 1.20 -1.90
CA ILE A 131 -7.90 2.23 -2.92
C ILE A 131 -7.76 1.62 -4.32
N LYS A 132 -7.04 0.50 -4.45
CA LYS A 132 -6.89 -0.25 -5.70
C LYS A 132 -8.23 -0.78 -6.21
N ALA A 133 -9.07 -1.33 -5.32
CA ALA A 133 -10.42 -1.76 -5.68
C ALA A 133 -11.27 -0.59 -6.17
N LEU A 134 -11.28 0.55 -5.46
CA LEU A 134 -11.97 1.77 -5.90
C LEU A 134 -11.46 2.26 -7.25
N ALA A 135 -10.15 2.29 -7.47
CA ALA A 135 -9.52 2.69 -8.72
C ALA A 135 -9.88 1.76 -9.91
N GLN A 136 -10.23 0.50 -9.62
CA GLN A 136 -10.75 -0.46 -10.60
C GLN A 136 -12.29 -0.36 -10.78
N GLY A 137 -12.95 0.54 -10.04
CA GLY A 137 -14.39 0.71 -10.03
C GLY A 137 -15.13 -0.38 -9.27
N ILE A 138 -14.43 -1.15 -8.43
CA ILE A 138 -14.99 -2.20 -7.61
C ILE A 138 -15.38 -1.59 -6.28
N ASN A 139 -16.63 -1.81 -5.83
CA ASN A 139 -17.04 -1.41 -4.48
C ASN A 139 -16.33 -2.34 -3.46
N PRO A 140 -15.41 -1.81 -2.62
CA PRO A 140 -14.67 -2.65 -1.69
C PRO A 140 -15.58 -3.34 -0.69
N LEU A 141 -16.71 -2.71 -0.31
CA LEU A 141 -17.67 -3.26 0.65
C LEU A 141 -18.38 -4.51 0.15
N THR A 142 -18.42 -4.74 -1.15
CA THR A 142 -19.05 -5.93 -1.76
C THR A 142 -18.06 -7.04 -2.07
N LEU A 143 -16.78 -6.86 -1.76
CA LEU A 143 -15.78 -7.91 -1.96
C LEU A 143 -16.11 -9.13 -1.07
N PRO A 144 -16.22 -10.34 -1.65
CA PRO A 144 -16.55 -11.53 -0.90
C PRO A 144 -15.40 -11.91 0.04
N VAL A 145 -15.77 -12.51 1.17
CA VAL A 145 -14.81 -13.18 2.04
C VAL A 145 -14.37 -14.47 1.36
N GLN A 146 -13.06 -14.67 1.22
CA GLN A 146 -12.49 -15.82 0.54
C GLN A 146 -11.40 -16.51 1.37
N ARG A 147 -11.27 -17.83 1.21
CA ARG A 147 -10.12 -18.58 1.69
C ARG A 147 -9.04 -18.56 0.62
N THR A 148 -7.86 -18.10 0.97
CA THR A 148 -6.72 -17.96 0.05
C THR A 148 -5.44 -18.34 0.78
N GLU A 149 -4.46 -18.85 0.07
CA GLU A 149 -3.13 -19.10 0.62
C GLU A 149 -2.29 -17.83 0.50
N LYS A 150 -1.51 -17.50 1.54
CA LYS A 150 -0.63 -16.34 1.57
C LYS A 150 0.65 -16.64 2.31
N ILE A 151 1.70 -15.92 1.95
CA ILE A 151 2.90 -15.77 2.77
C ILE A 151 2.70 -14.51 3.59
N ILE A 152 2.69 -14.66 4.90
CA ILE A 152 2.51 -13.55 5.83
C ILE A 152 3.88 -13.03 6.24
N PHE A 153 3.99 -11.71 6.30
CA PHE A 153 5.16 -10.98 6.78
C PHE A 153 4.77 -10.22 8.05
N PHE A 154 5.57 -10.39 9.10
CA PHE A 154 5.58 -9.54 10.29
C PHE A 154 6.97 -8.97 10.49
N GLY A 155 7.09 -7.65 10.57
CA GLY A 155 8.33 -6.96 10.88
C GLY A 155 8.10 -5.95 11.99
N ASP A 156 9.01 -5.88 12.96
CA ASP A 156 8.84 -5.03 14.13
C ASP A 156 10.21 -4.62 14.73
N ILE A 157 10.26 -3.48 15.40
CA ILE A 157 11.50 -2.85 15.87
C ILE A 157 11.99 -3.58 17.13
N VAL A 158 13.29 -3.85 17.18
CA VAL A 158 13.91 -4.49 18.34
C VAL A 158 14.07 -3.44 19.46
N GLY A 159 13.45 -3.71 20.61
CA GLY A 159 13.59 -2.85 21.80
C GLY A 159 12.80 -1.54 21.75
N PHE A 160 11.73 -1.46 20.94
CA PHE A 160 10.97 -0.21 20.80
C PHE A 160 10.34 0.29 22.09
N SER A 161 9.85 -0.58 22.98
CA SER A 161 9.34 -0.16 24.29
C SER A 161 10.38 0.69 25.03
N SER A 162 11.63 0.23 25.09
CA SER A 162 12.73 0.97 25.71
C SER A 162 13.06 2.27 24.99
N ILE A 163 12.93 2.32 23.65
CA ILE A 163 13.07 3.57 22.88
C ILE A 163 11.95 4.55 23.25
N SER A 164 10.70 4.09 23.31
CA SER A 164 9.54 4.94 23.59
C SER A 164 9.53 5.50 25.02
N GLU A 165 10.13 4.79 25.98
CA GLU A 165 10.25 5.24 27.37
C GLU A 165 11.43 6.19 27.60
N ALA A 166 12.53 6.00 26.87
CA ALA A 166 13.77 6.73 27.12
C ALA A 166 13.92 8.03 26.30
N PHE A 167 13.10 8.24 25.27
CA PHE A 167 13.25 9.34 24.32
C PHE A 167 11.97 10.18 24.17
N PRO A 168 12.10 11.45 23.70
CA PRO A 168 10.94 12.28 23.39
C PRO A 168 9.99 11.60 22.40
N VAL A 169 8.69 11.83 22.57
CA VAL A 169 7.63 11.19 21.78
C VAL A 169 7.78 11.49 20.29
N GLU A 170 8.20 12.71 19.95
CA GLU A 170 8.42 13.15 18.57
C GLU A 170 9.58 12.39 17.91
N GLU A 171 10.68 12.16 18.65
CA GLU A 171 11.83 11.42 18.15
C GLU A 171 11.50 9.92 17.99
N ALA A 172 10.77 9.34 18.96
CA ALA A 172 10.31 7.96 18.86
C ALA A 172 9.36 7.75 17.68
N ALA A 173 8.44 8.70 17.44
CA ALA A 173 7.54 8.67 16.30
C ALA A 173 8.29 8.77 14.96
N GLU A 174 9.30 9.63 14.86
CA GLU A 174 10.13 9.77 13.66
C GLU A 174 10.84 8.45 13.29
N VAL A 175 11.37 7.73 14.29
CA VAL A 175 12.00 6.42 14.10
C VAL A 175 11.01 5.38 13.57
N VAL A 176 9.80 5.32 14.14
CA VAL A 176 8.74 4.43 13.65
C VAL A 176 8.36 4.79 12.22
N CYS A 177 8.20 6.07 11.92
CA CYS A 177 7.89 6.51 10.55
C CYS A 177 8.98 6.09 9.55
N HIS A 178 10.26 6.24 9.89
CA HIS A 178 11.35 5.77 9.02
C HIS A 178 11.33 4.24 8.82
N PHE A 179 11.10 3.49 9.90
CA PHE A 179 10.99 2.03 9.82
C PHE A 179 9.82 1.59 8.93
N LEU A 180 8.62 2.13 9.17
CA LEU A 180 7.42 1.81 8.41
C LEU A 180 7.58 2.20 6.93
N GLU A 181 8.22 3.33 6.63
CA GLU A 181 8.49 3.75 5.25
C GLU A 181 9.43 2.78 4.53
N VAL A 182 10.54 2.38 5.16
CA VAL A 182 11.48 1.40 4.57
C VAL A 182 10.79 0.06 4.32
N CYS A 183 10.06 -0.44 5.31
CA CYS A 183 9.34 -1.70 5.19
C CYS A 183 8.29 -1.64 4.07
N SER A 184 7.39 -0.65 4.13
CA SER A 184 6.26 -0.55 3.21
C SER A 184 6.70 -0.33 1.77
N SER A 185 7.64 0.58 1.52
CA SER A 185 8.17 0.82 0.17
C SER A 185 8.86 -0.42 -0.40
N THR A 186 9.62 -1.16 0.42
CA THR A 186 10.34 -2.36 -0.03
C THR A 186 9.39 -3.52 -0.30
N ILE A 187 8.44 -3.78 0.59
CA ILE A 187 7.40 -4.81 0.42
C ILE A 187 6.64 -4.58 -0.88
N VAL A 188 6.18 -3.34 -1.13
CA VAL A 188 5.43 -2.99 -2.34
C VAL A 188 6.29 -3.14 -3.60
N THR A 189 7.58 -2.78 -3.53
CA THR A 189 8.52 -2.95 -4.66
C THR A 189 8.68 -4.41 -5.07
N HIS A 190 8.63 -5.33 -4.10
CA HIS A 190 8.68 -6.78 -4.30
C HIS A 190 7.29 -7.40 -4.54
N GLY A 191 6.27 -6.59 -4.84
CA GLY A 191 4.93 -7.06 -5.17
C GLY A 191 4.08 -7.54 -3.99
N GLY A 192 4.55 -7.33 -2.76
CA GLY A 192 3.76 -7.58 -1.55
C GLY A 192 2.75 -6.46 -1.26
N GLU A 193 1.80 -6.73 -0.38
CA GLU A 193 0.80 -5.76 0.06
C GLU A 193 0.89 -5.54 1.57
N VAL A 194 1.02 -4.29 1.99
CA VAL A 194 0.97 -3.90 3.40
C VAL A 194 -0.48 -3.93 3.86
N ALA A 195 -0.78 -4.81 4.81
CA ALA A 195 -2.12 -5.00 5.32
C ALA A 195 -2.47 -3.94 6.37
N LYS A 196 -1.63 -3.76 7.39
CA LYS A 196 -1.81 -2.77 8.46
C LYS A 196 -0.54 -2.56 9.28
N TYR A 197 -0.55 -1.50 10.07
CA TYR A 197 0.41 -1.25 11.15
C TYR A 197 -0.24 -1.57 12.50
N ILE A 198 0.54 -2.15 13.42
CA ILE A 198 0.10 -2.52 14.77
C ILE A 198 1.18 -2.04 15.75
N GLY A 199 1.02 -0.84 16.30
CA GLY A 199 2.13 -0.18 17.01
C GLY A 199 3.27 0.12 16.04
N ASP A 200 4.48 -0.32 16.38
CA ASP A 200 5.69 -0.27 15.54
C ASP A 200 5.83 -1.48 14.60
N CYS A 201 4.89 -2.42 14.64
CA CYS A 201 4.86 -3.57 13.75
C CYS A 201 4.23 -3.26 12.39
N VAL A 202 4.86 -3.75 11.32
CA VAL A 202 4.28 -3.86 9.98
C VAL A 202 3.77 -5.29 9.74
N MET A 203 2.52 -5.40 9.31
CA MET A 203 1.93 -6.64 8.83
C MET A 203 1.69 -6.53 7.32
N ALA A 204 2.21 -7.48 6.57
CA ALA A 204 2.05 -7.55 5.13
C ALA A 204 1.83 -8.99 4.64
N HIS A 205 1.53 -9.14 3.36
CA HIS A 205 1.42 -10.45 2.74
C HIS A 205 1.88 -10.47 1.29
N PHE A 206 2.31 -11.64 0.86
CA PHE A 206 2.64 -11.98 -0.52
C PHE A 206 1.76 -13.14 -0.98
N ASN A 207 1.65 -13.34 -2.28
CA ASN A 207 1.02 -14.53 -2.83
C ASN A 207 1.91 -15.77 -2.59
N PRO A 208 1.35 -17.00 -2.58
CA PRO A 208 2.11 -18.21 -2.25
C PRO A 208 3.26 -18.50 -3.21
N GLU A 209 3.18 -18.04 -4.45
CA GLU A 209 4.24 -18.16 -5.46
C GLU A 209 5.42 -17.20 -5.27
N GLN A 210 5.34 -16.29 -4.30
CA GLN A 210 6.28 -15.18 -4.09
C GLN A 210 7.18 -15.41 -2.86
N ALA A 211 7.53 -16.65 -2.55
CA ALA A 211 8.40 -16.95 -1.42
C ALA A 211 9.80 -16.31 -1.56
N ASP A 212 10.36 -16.37 -2.76
CA ASP A 212 11.63 -15.70 -3.07
C ASP A 212 11.53 -14.18 -2.92
N ASP A 213 10.43 -13.57 -3.39
CA ASP A 213 10.20 -12.11 -3.26
C ASP A 213 10.05 -11.69 -1.79
N ALA A 214 9.34 -12.49 -0.98
CA ALA A 214 9.17 -12.21 0.45
C ALA A 214 10.50 -12.28 1.21
N ILE A 215 11.34 -13.27 0.88
CA ILE A 215 12.69 -13.40 1.45
C ILE A 215 13.58 -12.24 0.99
N GLN A 216 13.62 -11.94 -0.31
CA GLN A 216 14.42 -10.86 -0.85
C GLN A 216 13.99 -9.50 -0.29
N ALA A 217 12.68 -9.24 -0.18
CA ALA A 217 12.15 -8.03 0.46
C ALA A 217 12.63 -7.89 1.90
N SER A 218 12.67 -9.01 2.64
CA SER A 218 13.16 -9.03 4.02
C SER A 218 14.65 -8.68 4.10
N LEU A 219 15.48 -9.25 3.22
CA LEU A 219 16.90 -8.92 3.14
C LEU A 219 17.13 -7.45 2.76
N ASP A 220 16.41 -6.94 1.76
CA ASP A 220 16.50 -5.56 1.32
C ASP A 220 16.10 -4.57 2.42
N ILE A 221 15.08 -4.89 3.23
CA ILE A 221 14.70 -4.12 4.41
C ILE A 221 15.88 -4.05 5.38
N LEU A 222 16.48 -5.19 5.72
CA LEU A 222 17.61 -5.25 6.66
C LEU A 222 18.80 -4.41 6.16
N TRP A 223 19.14 -4.51 4.87
CA TRP A 223 20.22 -3.71 4.27
C TRP A 223 19.91 -2.21 4.21
N LYS A 224 18.67 -1.83 3.89
CA LYS A 224 18.24 -0.42 3.90
C LYS A 224 18.29 0.16 5.30
N LEU A 225 17.89 -0.59 6.32
CA LEU A 225 18.01 -0.17 7.72
C LEU A 225 19.47 -0.05 8.16
N GLU A 226 20.36 -0.95 7.72
CA GLU A 226 21.81 -0.80 7.96
C GLU A 226 22.36 0.48 7.34
N ARG A 227 22.00 0.76 6.09
CA ARG A 227 22.38 2.02 5.45
C ARG A 227 21.86 3.24 6.22
N LEU A 228 20.61 3.20 6.70
CA LEU A 228 20.06 4.27 7.53
C LEU A 228 20.83 4.44 8.84
N ARG A 229 21.20 3.35 9.52
CA ARG A 229 22.06 3.39 10.71
C ARG A 229 23.39 4.08 10.43
N GLN A 230 24.04 3.74 9.31
CA GLN A 230 25.32 4.34 8.89
C GLN A 230 25.17 5.82 8.51
N GLN A 231 24.03 6.21 7.95
CA GLN A 231 23.73 7.59 7.52
C GLN A 231 23.04 8.44 8.59
N ALA A 232 22.78 7.89 9.78
CA ALA A 232 21.99 8.51 10.84
C ALA A 232 22.51 9.91 11.27
N GLY A 233 23.79 10.20 11.03
CA GLY A 233 24.38 11.51 11.32
C GLY A 233 24.18 11.89 12.78
N LYS A 234 23.42 12.98 13.02
CA LYS A 234 23.05 13.48 14.35
C LYS A 234 21.80 12.81 14.97
N CYS A 235 20.97 12.12 14.18
CA CYS A 235 19.81 11.41 14.71
C CYS A 235 20.28 10.16 15.46
N ARG A 236 20.46 10.30 16.78
CA ARG A 236 21.06 9.27 17.62
C ARG A 236 20.24 7.98 17.64
N LEU A 237 18.91 8.10 17.53
CA LEU A 237 17.99 6.97 17.59
C LEU A 237 18.08 6.05 16.37
N LEU A 238 18.26 6.61 15.17
CA LEU A 238 18.36 5.81 13.95
C LEU A 238 19.53 4.84 14.00
N LYS A 239 20.59 5.11 14.79
CA LYS A 239 21.72 4.18 15.00
C LYS A 239 21.32 2.88 15.69
N PHE A 240 20.20 2.88 16.43
CA PHE A 240 19.67 1.73 17.16
C PHE A 240 18.48 1.10 16.46
N LEU A 241 18.17 1.50 15.22
CA LEU A 241 17.04 0.97 14.49
C LEU A 241 17.38 -0.40 13.91
N TYR A 242 17.04 -1.46 14.65
CA TYR A 242 17.09 -2.85 14.21
C TYR A 242 15.68 -3.44 14.14
N CYS A 243 15.47 -4.46 13.33
CA CYS A 243 14.18 -5.13 13.24
C CYS A 243 14.32 -6.65 13.28
N GLY A 244 13.28 -7.31 13.77
CA GLY A 244 13.05 -8.73 13.59
C GLY A 244 11.95 -8.94 12.56
N ILE A 245 12.13 -9.93 11.69
CA ILE A 245 11.19 -10.32 10.63
C ILE A 245 10.82 -11.79 10.78
N GLY A 246 9.52 -12.08 10.77
CA GLY A 246 8.96 -13.44 10.78
C GLY A 246 8.08 -13.67 9.56
N LEU A 247 8.33 -14.77 8.83
CA LEU A 247 7.49 -15.18 7.70
C LEU A 247 6.84 -16.55 7.93
N SER A 248 5.60 -16.70 7.50
CA SER A 248 4.96 -18.01 7.44
C SER A 248 3.97 -18.10 6.30
N GLN A 249 3.92 -19.26 5.65
CA GLN A 249 2.93 -19.54 4.62
C GLN A 249 1.78 -20.39 5.16
N GLY A 250 0.55 -20.05 4.79
CA GLY A 250 -0.61 -20.90 5.02
C GLY A 250 -1.93 -20.29 4.57
N THR A 251 -3.01 -21.05 4.73
CA THR A 251 -4.36 -20.63 4.38
C THR A 251 -4.87 -19.56 5.35
N VAL A 252 -5.38 -18.47 4.79
CA VAL A 252 -6.00 -17.36 5.50
C VAL A 252 -7.39 -17.05 4.93
N ILE A 253 -8.21 -16.41 5.74
CA ILE A 253 -9.46 -15.78 5.34
C ILE A 253 -9.15 -14.33 5.01
N GLN A 254 -9.43 -13.91 3.78
CA GLN A 254 -9.27 -12.53 3.32
C GLN A 254 -10.65 -11.91 3.03
N GLY A 255 -10.88 -10.69 3.50
CA GLY A 255 -12.11 -9.97 3.17
C GLY A 255 -12.38 -8.79 4.09
N ASN A 256 -13.58 -8.22 3.93
CA ASN A 256 -14.09 -7.17 4.80
C ASN A 256 -14.48 -7.75 6.16
N ILE A 257 -13.74 -7.39 7.21
CA ILE A 257 -13.97 -7.85 8.57
C ILE A 257 -14.05 -6.64 9.51
N GLY A 258 -15.06 -6.62 10.36
CA GLY A 258 -15.26 -5.52 11.30
C GLY A 258 -16.70 -5.40 11.77
N SER A 259 -17.08 -4.19 12.18
CA SER A 259 -18.42 -3.83 12.62
C SER A 259 -19.06 -2.80 11.67
N SER A 260 -20.31 -2.43 11.92
CA SER A 260 -20.99 -1.34 11.21
C SER A 260 -20.28 0.02 11.32
N ILE A 261 -19.39 0.19 12.31
CA ILE A 261 -18.66 1.44 12.58
C ILE A 261 -17.28 1.43 11.91
N LYS A 262 -16.59 0.28 11.94
CA LYS A 262 -15.23 0.16 11.40
C LYS A 262 -15.03 -1.18 10.70
N MET A 263 -14.65 -1.11 9.43
CA MET A 263 -14.26 -2.24 8.61
C MET A 263 -12.78 -2.15 8.24
N ASP A 264 -12.11 -3.31 8.22
CA ASP A 264 -10.80 -3.50 7.59
C ASP A 264 -10.93 -4.53 6.46
N TYR A 265 -10.32 -4.27 5.32
CA TYR A 265 -10.05 -5.33 4.35
C TYR A 265 -8.76 -6.01 4.78
N THR A 266 -8.88 -7.16 5.45
CA THR A 266 -7.76 -7.79 6.18
C THR A 266 -7.74 -9.30 5.96
N ILE A 267 -6.64 -9.90 6.41
CA ILE A 267 -6.45 -11.35 6.46
C ILE A 267 -6.47 -11.84 7.90
N LEU A 268 -7.04 -13.03 8.12
CA LEU A 268 -7.09 -13.75 9.39
C LEU A 268 -6.68 -15.21 9.18
N GLY A 269 -5.92 -15.77 10.11
CA GLY A 269 -5.59 -17.20 10.06
C GLY A 269 -4.42 -17.56 10.96
N ASP A 270 -4.15 -18.86 11.08
CA ASP A 270 -3.03 -19.36 11.88
C ASP A 270 -1.67 -18.86 11.36
N ALA A 271 -1.51 -18.70 10.04
CA ALA A 271 -0.30 -18.12 9.45
C ALA A 271 -0.03 -16.69 9.97
N VAL A 272 -1.06 -15.88 10.19
CA VAL A 272 -0.91 -14.54 10.76
C VAL A 272 -0.28 -14.60 12.15
N ASN A 273 -0.85 -15.44 13.01
CA ASN A 273 -0.34 -15.62 14.37
C ASN A 273 1.04 -16.28 14.39
N THR A 274 1.32 -17.18 13.45
CA THR A 274 2.61 -17.86 13.32
C THR A 274 3.71 -16.87 12.97
N SER A 275 3.48 -16.01 11.98
CA SER A 275 4.45 -14.98 11.58
C SER A 275 4.77 -14.00 12.70
N ALA A 276 3.76 -13.53 13.43
CA ALA A 276 3.98 -12.65 14.59
C ALA A 276 4.84 -13.32 15.66
N ARG A 277 4.60 -14.60 15.95
CA ARG A 277 5.40 -15.36 16.94
C ARG A 277 6.82 -15.64 16.46
N LEU A 278 6.99 -15.96 15.18
CA LEU A 278 8.30 -16.10 14.56
C LEU A 278 9.09 -14.80 14.61
N GLN A 279 8.44 -13.67 14.31
CA GLN A 279 9.05 -12.37 14.45
C GLN A 279 9.53 -12.14 15.90
N SER A 280 8.74 -12.50 16.91
CA SER A 280 9.16 -12.38 18.31
C SER A 280 10.35 -13.28 18.64
N LEU A 281 10.39 -14.49 18.05
CA LEU A 281 11.44 -15.49 18.25
C LEU A 281 12.81 -15.08 17.69
N THR A 282 12.86 -14.12 16.75
CA THR A 282 14.11 -13.57 16.18
C THR A 282 15.13 -13.16 17.25
N ARG A 283 14.66 -12.57 18.35
CA ARG A 283 15.48 -12.09 19.47
C ARG A 283 16.19 -13.23 20.18
N ASN A 284 15.47 -14.32 20.47
CA ASN A 284 16.02 -15.50 21.11
C ASN A 284 16.96 -16.28 20.20
N LEU A 285 16.64 -16.33 18.90
CA LEU A 285 17.46 -17.00 17.90
C LEU A 285 18.65 -16.18 17.44
N SER A 286 18.73 -14.91 17.84
CA SER A 286 19.76 -13.97 17.39
C SER A 286 19.87 -13.90 15.87
N ARG A 287 18.71 -13.92 15.20
CA ARG A 287 18.55 -13.95 13.73
C ARG A 287 17.46 -12.97 13.33
N SER A 288 17.80 -11.95 12.54
CA SER A 288 16.88 -10.86 12.15
C SER A 288 15.75 -11.31 11.22
N LEU A 289 15.89 -12.46 10.56
CA LEU A 289 14.89 -13.05 9.68
C LEU A 289 14.72 -14.53 10.03
N VAL A 290 13.49 -14.94 10.31
CA VAL A 290 13.14 -16.35 10.50
C VAL A 290 11.83 -16.69 9.79
N PHE A 291 11.69 -17.92 9.34
CA PHE A 291 10.52 -18.35 8.59
C PHE A 291 10.23 -19.84 8.73
N THR A 292 8.99 -20.23 8.43
CA THR A 292 8.55 -21.64 8.48
C THR A 292 9.16 -22.47 7.35
N GLN A 293 9.22 -23.79 7.55
CA GLN A 293 9.51 -24.77 6.48
C GLN A 293 8.66 -24.54 5.22
N SER A 294 7.37 -24.21 5.37
CA SER A 294 6.49 -23.96 4.22
C SER A 294 6.94 -22.79 3.34
N VAL A 295 7.55 -21.75 3.91
CA VAL A 295 8.12 -20.63 3.13
C VAL A 295 9.37 -21.11 2.39
N LYS A 296 10.24 -21.89 3.05
CA LYS A 296 11.43 -22.50 2.44
C LYS A 296 11.05 -23.37 1.24
N ASP A 297 10.04 -24.24 1.39
CA ASP A 297 9.60 -25.16 0.34
C ASP A 297 8.96 -24.43 -0.85
N GLY A 298 8.45 -23.22 -0.65
CA GLY A 298 7.89 -22.38 -1.70
C GLY A 298 8.94 -21.65 -2.56
N THR A 299 10.20 -21.64 -2.14
CA THR A 299 11.29 -20.96 -2.87
C THR A 299 11.68 -21.69 -4.15
N ARG A 300 12.14 -20.94 -5.14
CA ARG A 300 12.65 -21.47 -6.42
C ARG A 300 14.10 -21.11 -6.66
N GLN A 301 14.63 -20.14 -5.90
CA GLN A 301 16.03 -19.74 -5.95
C GLN A 301 16.88 -20.59 -4.99
N ASP A 302 18.18 -20.63 -5.26
CA ASP A 302 19.12 -21.35 -4.41
C ASP A 302 19.56 -20.46 -3.24
N TRP A 303 18.90 -20.63 -2.10
CA TRP A 303 19.18 -19.90 -0.86
C TRP A 303 20.02 -20.75 0.09
N ARG A 304 20.95 -20.10 0.81
CA ARG A 304 21.74 -20.74 1.87
C ARG A 304 20.93 -20.83 3.16
N PHE A 305 20.04 -21.80 3.24
CA PHE A 305 19.19 -22.01 4.42
C PHE A 305 19.98 -22.49 5.64
N VAL A 306 19.64 -21.95 6.81
CA VAL A 306 20.12 -22.40 8.11
C VAL A 306 18.92 -22.89 8.92
N SER A 307 18.99 -24.13 9.41
CA SER A 307 17.97 -24.62 10.35
C SER A 307 18.17 -23.98 11.72
N CYS A 308 17.08 -23.46 12.29
CA CYS A 308 17.03 -22.92 13.65
C CYS A 308 16.37 -23.90 14.63
N GLY A 309 16.13 -25.15 14.21
CA GLY A 309 15.48 -26.19 15.00
C GLY A 309 13.95 -26.10 15.05
N GLN A 310 13.38 -26.94 15.90
CA GLN A 310 11.94 -27.03 16.14
C GLN A 310 11.54 -26.17 17.34
N HIS A 311 10.46 -25.40 17.17
CA HIS A 311 9.98 -24.48 18.20
C HIS A 311 8.49 -24.68 18.45
N GLN A 312 8.13 -24.84 19.73
CA GLN A 312 6.74 -24.88 20.15
C GLN A 312 6.17 -23.46 20.25
N LEU A 313 5.47 -23.03 19.19
CA LEU A 313 4.79 -21.73 19.19
C LEU A 313 3.50 -21.81 20.03
N LYS A 314 3.26 -20.80 20.87
CA LYS A 314 2.08 -20.73 21.77
C LYS A 314 0.78 -21.01 21.00
N GLY A 315 -0.01 -21.99 21.43
CA GLY A 315 -1.30 -22.31 20.79
C GLY A 315 -1.21 -23.14 19.52
N LYS A 316 -0.01 -23.58 19.10
CA LYS A 316 0.13 -24.70 18.16
C LYS A 316 0.17 -26.02 18.93
N GLN A 317 -0.37 -27.08 18.34
CA GLN A 317 -0.27 -28.44 18.90
C GLN A 317 1.00 -29.18 18.45
N VAL A 318 1.58 -28.75 17.33
CA VAL A 318 2.77 -29.37 16.73
C VAL A 318 3.88 -28.32 16.70
N GLU A 319 5.10 -28.76 16.99
CA GLU A 319 6.29 -27.92 16.85
C GLU A 319 6.49 -27.49 15.40
N CYS A 320 7.04 -26.30 15.21
CA CYS A 320 7.29 -25.74 13.90
C CYS A 320 8.78 -25.79 13.60
N ASP A 321 9.17 -26.35 12.47
CA ASP A 321 10.53 -26.19 11.95
C ASP A 321 10.75 -24.74 11.52
N VAL A 322 11.78 -24.13 12.08
CA VAL A 322 12.16 -22.73 11.83
C VAL A 322 13.47 -22.69 11.05
N TYR A 323 13.50 -21.82 10.04
CA TYR A 323 14.66 -21.58 9.19
C TYR A 323 15.04 -20.11 9.15
N SER A 324 16.28 -19.85 8.78
CA SER A 324 16.84 -18.55 8.46
C SER A 324 17.78 -18.68 7.26
N LEU A 325 18.55 -17.65 6.94
CA LEU A 325 19.60 -17.68 5.92
C LEU A 325 20.99 -17.45 6.53
N ASP A 326 22.01 -17.96 5.85
CA ASP A 326 23.42 -17.71 6.15
C ASP A 326 23.89 -16.40 5.49
N GLU A 327 23.42 -15.27 6.04
CA GLU A 327 23.76 -13.92 5.56
C GLU A 327 24.25 -13.05 6.73
N PRO A 328 25.38 -12.32 6.60
CA PRO A 328 25.95 -11.53 7.71
C PRO A 328 24.98 -10.49 8.28
N ILE A 329 24.13 -9.90 7.43
CA ILE A 329 23.16 -8.88 7.85
C ILE A 329 22.10 -9.44 8.80
N ILE A 330 21.80 -10.73 8.72
CA ILE A 330 20.80 -11.39 9.58
C ILE A 330 21.31 -11.44 11.02
N ASP A 331 22.62 -11.48 11.24
CA ASP A 331 23.22 -11.52 12.58
C ASP A 331 23.29 -10.15 13.26
N ALA A 332 22.98 -9.07 12.56
CA ALA A 332 23.06 -7.71 13.09
C ALA A 332 22.15 -7.49 14.33
N ILE A 333 21.07 -8.28 14.48
CA ILE A 333 20.22 -8.25 15.68
C ILE A 333 20.97 -8.61 16.97
N LYS A 334 22.08 -9.36 16.90
CA LYS A 334 22.93 -9.65 18.07
C LYS A 334 23.44 -8.37 18.70
N ILE A 335 23.88 -7.42 17.88
CA ILE A 335 24.37 -6.11 18.32
C ILE A 335 23.26 -5.36 19.08
N ALA A 336 22.02 -5.44 18.58
CA ALA A 336 20.88 -4.82 19.24
C ALA A 336 20.57 -5.47 20.59
N ASN A 337 20.63 -6.81 20.68
CA ASN A 337 20.43 -7.55 21.91
C ASN A 337 21.51 -7.22 22.96
N ASP A 338 22.77 -7.16 22.55
CA ASP A 338 23.89 -6.84 23.43
C ASP A 338 23.77 -5.41 23.98
N LEU A 339 23.40 -4.44 23.12
CA LEU A 339 23.15 -3.05 23.53
C LEU A 339 21.95 -2.89 24.48
N ALA A 340 20.96 -3.79 24.41
CA ALA A 340 19.84 -3.81 25.34
C ALA A 340 20.26 -4.38 26.71
N LEU A 341 21.15 -5.37 26.74
CA LEU A 341 21.68 -5.97 27.97
C LEU A 341 22.61 -5.01 28.73
N GLU A 342 23.38 -4.16 28.05
CA GLU A 342 24.25 -3.17 28.71
C GLU A 342 23.48 -2.01 29.39
N ARG A 343 22.17 -1.89 29.16
CA ARG A 343 21.32 -0.84 29.76
C ARG A 343 20.52 -1.30 30.98
N HIS A 344 20.63 -2.57 31.35
CA HIS A 344 20.07 -3.16 32.57
C HIS A 344 21.19 -3.57 33.52
#